data_AF-A0A834M4G1-F1
#
_entry.id   AF-A0A834M4G1-F1
#
_cell.length_a   1.000
_cell.length_b   1.000
_cell.length_c   1.000
_cell.angle_alpha   90.00
_cell.angle_beta   90.00
_cell.angle_gamma   90.00
#
_symmetry.space_group_name_H-M   'P 1'
#
loop_
_entity.id
_entity.type
_entity.pdbx_description
1 polymer ?
#
loop_
_entity_poly.entity_id
_entity_poly.type
_entity_poly.pdbx_seq_one_letter_code
_entity_poly.pdbx_strand_id
1 'polypeptide(L)'
;MSTEDGERSRRPKEIVTDENIKIKKKQTIHKRILNVRKLKLNGIVETLNILTESVHNIIHEYMGTRKLCAKWVPRELVFDQKQRWVNDSEQCFKMIMRNKPEFLGR
;
A
#
# COMPACT_ATOMS: atom_id res chain seq x y z
N MET A 1 -9.93 -64.45 20.64
CA MET A 1 -9.11 -63.28 21.02
C MET A 1 -9.52 -62.15 20.08
N SER A 2 -10.40 -61.26 20.54
CA SER A 2 -10.96 -60.17 19.71
C SER A 2 -9.97 -58.99 19.71
N THR A 3 -9.51 -58.56 18.52
CA THR A 3 -8.65 -57.37 18.35
C THR A 3 -9.53 -56.17 17.99
N GLU A 4 -10.08 -55.51 19.00
CA GLU A 4 -10.83 -54.27 18.81
C GLU A 4 -9.85 -53.09 18.67
N ASP A 5 -9.85 -52.46 17.50
CA ASP A 5 -9.05 -51.27 17.19
C ASP A 5 -9.65 -50.08 17.96
N GLY A 6 -8.91 -49.57 18.94
CA GLY A 6 -9.32 -48.42 19.76
C GLY A 6 -9.44 -47.13 18.94
N GLU A 7 -10.26 -46.19 19.42
CA GLU A 7 -10.56 -44.95 18.73
C GLU A 7 -9.28 -44.09 18.54
N ARG A 8 -8.70 -44.13 17.34
CA ARG A 8 -7.51 -43.35 17.00
C ARG A 8 -7.84 -41.86 16.97
N SER A 9 -7.16 -41.06 17.78
CA SER A 9 -7.21 -39.59 17.70
C SER A 9 -6.74 -39.14 16.31
N ARG A 10 -7.67 -38.74 15.44
CA ARG A 10 -7.32 -38.14 14.16
C ARG A 10 -6.69 -36.77 14.39
N ARG A 11 -5.68 -36.44 13.58
CA ARG A 11 -5.06 -35.11 13.51
C ARG A 11 -6.18 -34.06 13.42
N PRO A 12 -6.20 -33.02 14.27
CA PRO A 12 -7.18 -31.97 14.12
C PRO A 12 -7.05 -31.46 12.70
N LYS A 13 -8.14 -31.57 11.93
CA LYS A 13 -8.22 -30.88 10.65
C LYS A 13 -8.03 -29.42 11.04
N GLU A 14 -6.92 -28.81 10.66
CA GLU A 14 -6.92 -27.37 10.45
C GLU A 14 -8.11 -27.15 9.52
N ILE A 15 -9.22 -26.70 10.10
CA ILE A 15 -10.45 -26.48 9.37
C ILE A 15 -10.12 -25.31 8.45
N VAL A 16 -9.73 -25.66 7.22
CA VAL A 16 -9.64 -24.74 6.11
C VAL A 16 -11.07 -24.40 5.74
N THR A 17 -11.70 -23.58 6.58
CA THR A 17 -12.96 -22.91 6.25
C THR A 17 -12.68 -21.86 5.20
N ASP A 18 -13.66 -21.63 4.33
CA ASP A 18 -13.59 -20.58 3.32
C ASP A 18 -13.34 -19.19 3.95
N GLU A 19 -13.77 -18.99 5.20
CA GLU A 19 -13.50 -17.78 5.98
C GLU A 19 -12.02 -17.57 6.26
N ASN A 20 -11.31 -18.61 6.71
CA ASN A 20 -9.87 -18.55 6.98
C ASN A 20 -9.08 -18.25 5.70
N ILE A 21 -9.50 -18.80 4.56
CA ILE A 21 -8.91 -18.49 3.26
C ILE A 21 -9.17 -17.02 2.88
N LYS A 22 -10.41 -16.53 3.04
CA LYS A 22 -10.77 -15.13 2.76
C LYS A 22 -9.96 -14.16 3.61
N ILE A 23 -9.79 -14.43 4.91
CA ILE A 23 -8.99 -13.59 5.81
C ILE A 23 -7.52 -13.56 5.36
N LYS A 24 -6.93 -14.71 5.05
CA LYS A 24 -5.55 -14.80 4.54
C LYS A 24 -5.37 -14.01 3.23
N LYS A 25 -6.33 -14.11 2.30
CA LYS A 25 -6.31 -13.34 1.04
C LYS A 25 -6.32 -11.84 1.29
N LYS A 26 -7.24 -11.36 2.15
CA LYS A 26 -7.34 -9.93 2.53
C LYS A 26 -6.03 -9.41 3.14
N GLN A 27 -5.46 -10.14 4.10
CA GLN A 27 -4.19 -9.75 4.73
C GLN A 27 -3.02 -9.73 3.74
N THR A 28 -2.99 -10.65 2.79
CA THR A 28 -1.92 -10.73 1.78
C THR A 28 -1.97 -9.54 0.81
N ILE A 29 -3.18 -9.18 0.36
CA ILE A 29 -3.40 -7.98 -0.47
C ILE A 29 -2.99 -6.72 0.30
N HIS A 30 -3.38 -6.63 1.58
CA HIS A 30 -3.04 -5.48 2.42
C HIS A 30 -1.52 -5.27 2.53
N LYS A 31 -0.77 -6.33 2.85
CA LYS A 31 0.70 -6.26 2.95
C LYS A 31 1.34 -5.82 1.63
N ARG A 32 0.86 -6.33 0.49
CA ARG A 32 1.39 -5.96 -0.83
C ARG A 32 1.19 -4.48 -1.16
N ILE A 33 -0.01 -3.95 -0.88
CA ILE A 33 -0.33 -2.54 -1.14
C ILE A 33 0.52 -1.61 -0.29
N LEU A 34 0.74 -1.95 0.99
CA LEU A 34 1.61 -1.15 1.87
C LEU A 34 3.08 -1.16 1.43
N ASN A 35 3.56 -2.29 0.89
CA ASN A 35 4.96 -2.42 0.49
C ASN A 35 5.27 -1.76 -0.87
N VAL A 36 4.29 -1.69 -1.78
CA VAL A 36 4.52 -1.24 -3.17
C VAL A 36 3.65 -0.03 -3.51
N ARG A 37 4.29 1.13 -3.67
CA ARG A 37 3.62 2.40 -4.00
C ARG A 37 2.85 2.38 -5.33
N LYS A 38 3.35 1.67 -6.36
CA LYS A 38 2.79 1.65 -7.73
C LYS A 38 2.40 0.23 -8.13
N LEU A 39 1.57 -0.42 -7.32
CA LEU A 39 1.13 -1.78 -7.56
C LEU A 39 0.06 -1.82 -8.68
N LYS A 40 0.20 -2.76 -9.62
CA LYS A 40 -0.82 -3.02 -10.66
C LYS A 40 -1.88 -4.00 -10.12
N LEU A 41 -3.15 -3.74 -10.42
CA LEU A 41 -4.27 -4.61 -10.01
C LEU A 41 -4.13 -6.00 -10.65
N ASN A 42 -3.80 -6.09 -11.94
CA ASN A 42 -3.53 -7.35 -12.64
C ASN A 42 -2.41 -8.16 -11.97
N GLY A 43 -1.37 -7.50 -11.47
CA GLY A 43 -0.29 -8.18 -10.75
C GLY A 43 -0.77 -8.84 -9.45
N ILE A 44 -1.80 -8.32 -8.79
CA ILE A 44 -2.42 -9.00 -7.63
C ILE A 44 -3.23 -10.21 -8.10
N VAL A 45 -4.07 -10.01 -9.12
CA VAL A 45 -4.98 -11.02 -9.67
C VAL A 45 -4.19 -12.24 -10.13
N GLU A 46 -3.13 -12.04 -10.90
CA GLU A 46 -2.26 -13.09 -11.41
C GLU A 46 -1.51 -13.80 -10.26
N THR A 47 -0.99 -13.06 -9.29
CA THR A 47 -0.18 -13.66 -8.20
C THR A 47 -1.01 -14.40 -7.16
N LEU A 48 -2.24 -13.98 -6.90
CA LEU A 48 -3.12 -14.61 -5.91
C LEU A 48 -4.18 -15.52 -6.56
N ASN A 49 -4.26 -15.54 -7.88
CA ASN A 49 -5.30 -16.19 -8.67
C ASN A 49 -6.71 -15.85 -8.14
N ILE A 50 -6.98 -14.56 -7.97
CA ILE A 50 -8.25 -14.02 -7.48
C ILE A 50 -8.87 -13.20 -8.60
N LEU A 51 -10.20 -13.29 -8.76
CA LEU A 51 -10.95 -12.45 -9.69
C LEU A 51 -10.68 -10.96 -9.45
N THR A 52 -10.54 -10.21 -10.53
CA THR A 52 -10.34 -8.74 -10.54
C THR A 52 -11.36 -8.01 -9.66
N GLU A 53 -12.62 -8.38 -9.77
CA GLU A 53 -13.72 -7.79 -8.99
C GLU A 53 -13.56 -8.05 -7.48
N SER A 54 -13.15 -9.26 -7.09
CA SER A 54 -12.89 -9.58 -5.68
C SER A 54 -11.72 -8.76 -5.12
N VAL A 55 -10.66 -8.55 -5.92
CA VAL A 55 -9.54 -7.68 -5.53
C VAL A 55 -10.02 -6.23 -5.39
N HIS A 56 -10.82 -5.75 -6.34
CA HIS A 56 -11.40 -4.40 -6.29
C HIS A 56 -12.24 -4.20 -5.03
N ASN A 57 -13.15 -5.13 -4.73
CA ASN A 57 -13.99 -5.07 -3.53
C ASN A 57 -13.16 -5.09 -2.24
N ILE A 58 -12.07 -5.86 -2.17
CA ILE A 58 -11.20 -5.85 -0.99
C ILE A 58 -10.50 -4.50 -0.83
N ILE A 59 -10.01 -3.91 -1.93
CA ILE A 59 -9.30 -2.62 -1.90
C ILE A 59 -10.25 -1.48 -1.50
N HIS A 60 -11.46 -1.47 -2.05
CA HIS A 60 -12.43 -0.41 -1.84
C HIS A 60 -13.23 -0.58 -0.54
N GLU A 61 -13.92 -1.71 -0.36
CA GLU A 61 -14.83 -1.92 0.77
C GLU A 61 -14.09 -2.25 2.06
N TYR A 62 -13.12 -3.17 2.00
CA TYR A 62 -12.45 -3.65 3.21
C TYR A 62 -11.31 -2.73 3.67
N MET A 63 -10.54 -2.17 2.72
CA MET A 63 -9.40 -1.33 3.06
C MET A 63 -9.73 0.18 3.01
N GLY A 64 -10.85 0.58 2.41
CA GLY A 64 -11.21 2.00 2.26
C GLY A 64 -10.22 2.80 1.41
N THR A 65 -9.38 2.11 0.63
CA THR A 65 -8.29 2.75 -0.12
C THR A 65 -8.77 3.20 -1.49
N ARG A 66 -8.25 4.35 -1.95
CA ARG A 66 -8.57 4.90 -3.26
C ARG A 66 -7.32 4.96 -4.12
N LYS A 67 -7.46 4.70 -5.42
CA LYS A 67 -6.36 4.89 -6.36
C LYS A 67 -6.02 6.37 -6.48
N LEU A 68 -4.77 6.72 -6.20
CA LEU A 68 -4.25 8.07 -6.40
C LEU A 68 -3.43 8.12 -7.69
N CYS A 69 -3.69 9.14 -8.51
CA CYS A 69 -2.84 9.46 -9.65
C CYS A 69 -1.56 10.14 -9.17
N ALA A 70 -0.42 9.79 -9.78
CA ALA A 70 0.82 10.50 -9.51
C ALA A 70 0.72 11.94 -10.03
N LYS A 71 1.22 12.90 -9.25
CA LYS A 71 1.34 14.30 -9.70
C LYS A 71 2.41 14.39 -10.77
N TRP A 72 2.16 15.14 -11.84
CA TRP A 72 3.15 15.39 -12.89
C TRP A 72 4.31 16.21 -12.33
N VAL A 73 5.54 15.80 -12.63
CA VAL A 73 6.77 16.48 -12.22
C VAL A 73 7.48 16.94 -13.50
N PRO A 74 7.67 18.25 -13.71
CA PRO A 74 8.18 18.76 -14.99
C PRO A 74 9.60 18.32 -15.34
N ARG A 75 10.45 18.14 -14.33
CA ARG A 75 11.87 17.82 -14.49
C ARG A 75 12.33 16.91 -13.37
N GLU A 76 13.18 15.96 -13.73
CA GLU A 76 13.93 15.17 -12.76
C GLU A 76 15.17 15.99 -12.34
N LEU A 77 15.20 16.40 -11.07
CA LEU A 77 16.28 17.23 -10.56
C LEU A 77 17.47 16.36 -10.12
N VAL A 78 18.66 16.78 -10.54
CA VAL A 78 19.94 16.24 -10.05
C VAL A 78 20.24 16.79 -8.66
N PHE A 79 21.11 16.13 -7.90
CA PHE A 79 21.47 16.49 -6.53
C PHE A 79 21.77 17.99 -6.36
N ASP A 80 22.65 18.56 -7.18
CA ASP A 80 23.04 19.98 -7.09
C ASP A 80 21.87 20.95 -7.34
N GLN A 81 20.90 20.54 -8.16
CA GLN A 81 19.70 21.34 -8.42
C GLN A 81 18.76 21.30 -7.21
N LYS A 82 18.61 20.12 -6.57
CA LYS A 82 17.85 19.98 -5.32
C LYS A 82 18.46 20.82 -4.20
N GLN A 83 19.79 20.79 -4.06
CA GLN A 83 20.48 21.57 -3.04
C GLN A 83 20.29 23.08 -3.25
N ARG A 84 20.44 23.55 -4.49
CA ARG A 84 20.16 24.95 -4.85
C ARG A 84 18.73 25.35 -4.49
N TRP A 85 17.74 24.54 -4.86
CA TRP A 85 16.34 24.80 -4.53
C TRP A 85 16.08 24.90 -3.02
N VAL A 86 16.70 24.02 -2.22
CA VAL A 86 16.57 24.09 -0.75
C VAL A 86 17.18 25.38 -0.21
N ASN A 87 18.38 25.74 -0.67
CA ASN A 87 19.06 26.96 -0.24
C ASN A 87 18.26 28.21 -0.61
N ASP A 88 17.78 28.29 -1.85
CA ASP A 88 16.97 29.41 -2.35
C ASP A 88 15.66 29.54 -1.55
N SER A 89 15.01 28.41 -1.25
CA SER A 89 13.79 28.38 -0.44
C SER A 89 14.04 28.85 0.99
N GLU A 90 15.17 28.46 1.59
CA GLU A 90 15.53 28.87 2.95
C GLU A 90 15.83 30.38 3.01
N GLN A 91 16.51 30.91 2.00
CA GLN A 91 16.75 32.36 1.87
C GLN A 91 15.42 33.13 1.71
N CYS A 92 14.54 32.68 0.82
CA CYS A 92 13.20 33.28 0.66
C CYS A 92 12.42 33.25 1.98
N PHE A 93 12.45 32.13 2.70
CA PHE A 93 11.77 32.00 3.99
C PHE A 93 12.31 33.00 5.02
N LYS A 94 13.64 33.17 5.13
CA LYS A 94 14.25 34.17 6.02
C LYS A 94 13.83 35.60 5.66
N MET A 95 13.73 35.92 4.38
CA MET A 95 13.26 37.23 3.92
C MET A 95 11.79 37.49 4.30
N ILE A 96 10.91 36.50 4.09
CA ILE A 96 9.49 36.57 4.50
C ILE A 96 9.36 36.82 6.00
N MET A 97 10.15 36.12 6.81
CA MET A 97 10.10 36.24 8.27
C MET A 97 10.65 37.59 8.76
N ARG A 98 11.56 38.21 8.02
CA ARG A 98 12.09 39.53 8.34
C ARG A 98 11.08 40.63 8.03
N ASN A 99 10.54 40.69 6.80
CA ASN A 99 9.60 41.73 6.36
C ASN A 99 8.52 41.18 5.42
N LYS A 100 7.43 40.65 6.01
CA LYS A 100 6.31 40.06 5.28
C LYS A 100 5.61 40.96 4.25
N PRO A 101 5.33 42.25 4.52
CA PRO A 101 4.64 43.11 3.55
C PRO A 101 5.53 43.53 2.37
N GLU A 102 6.83 43.73 2.58
CA GLU A 102 7.77 44.08 1.50
C GLU A 102 8.07 42.90 0.59
N PHE A 103 8.12 41.67 1.13
CA PHE A 103 8.40 40.48 0.33
C PHE A 103 7.33 40.21 -0.75
N LEU A 104 6.07 40.57 -0.48
CA LEU A 104 4.96 40.40 -1.42
C LEU A 104 4.68 41.65 -2.27
N GLY A 105 5.37 42.76 -1.99
CA GLY A 105 5.32 43.97 -2.81
C GLY A 105 6.15 43.76 -4.07
N ARG A 106 5.50 43.77 -5.23
CA ARG A 106 6.20 43.93 -6.51
C ARG A 106 6.43 45.39 -6.80
#